data_AF-W5Y169-F1
#
_entry.id   AF-W5Y169-F1
#
_cell.length_a   1.000
_cell.length_b   1.000
_cell.length_c   1.000
_cell.angle_alpha   90.00
_cell.angle_beta   90.00
_cell.angle_gamma   90.00
#
_symmetry.space_group_name_H-M   'P 1'
#
loop_
_entity.id
_entity.type
_entity.pdbx_description
1 polymer ?
#
loop_
_entity_poly.entity_id
_entity_poly.type
_entity_poly.pdbx_seq_one_letter_code
_entity_poly.pdbx_strand_id
1 'polypeptide(L)'
;MATEIETLKQRVARSRPSVGFFYSVFVTLTAALFLAALFLDDPATRAALLDLGAKVLGPIAAACVAWLGVAHTVRNNRRQEVLKEWHANVRWAAELCLDGSEQRLLLGVGLLDALDNHPDLEEPEQAFIDAALDGIAEAYLESGFVGYDEGQERSDTP
;
A
#
# COMPACT_ATOMS: atom_id res chain seq x y z
N MET A 1 24.41 17.22 -7.54
CA MET A 1 23.32 17.39 -8.53
C MET A 1 22.24 16.31 -8.38
N ALA A 2 22.57 15.01 -8.31
CA ALA A 2 21.58 13.94 -8.04
C ALA A 2 20.89 14.06 -6.66
N THR A 3 21.65 14.40 -5.63
CA THR A 3 21.16 14.58 -4.25
C THR A 3 20.18 15.76 -4.09
N GLU A 4 20.32 16.84 -4.85
CA GLU A 4 19.38 17.98 -4.80
C GLU A 4 18.03 17.62 -5.43
N ILE A 5 18.02 16.85 -6.51
CA ILE A 5 16.79 16.41 -7.18
C ILE A 5 15.98 15.46 -6.27
N GLU A 6 16.66 14.62 -5.50
CA GLU A 6 16.03 13.70 -4.55
C GLU A 6 15.42 14.43 -3.35
N THR A 7 16.12 15.45 -2.82
CA THR A 7 15.59 16.30 -1.75
C THR A 7 14.41 17.17 -2.21
N LEU A 8 14.41 17.64 -3.46
CA LEU A 8 13.28 18.37 -4.03
C LEU A 8 12.07 17.45 -4.24
N LYS A 9 12.28 16.23 -4.73
CA LYS A 9 11.21 15.21 -4.81
C LYS A 9 10.63 14.89 -3.44
N GLN A 10 11.47 14.74 -2.41
CA GLN A 10 11.01 14.52 -1.03
C GLN A 10 10.23 15.73 -0.47
N ARG A 11 10.65 16.96 -0.75
CA ARG A 11 9.91 18.17 -0.31
C ARG A 11 8.55 18.31 -1.00
N VAL A 12 8.47 18.01 -2.30
CA VAL A 12 7.22 18.03 -3.06
C VAL A 12 6.29 16.88 -2.62
N ALA A 13 6.84 15.69 -2.34
CA ALA A 13 6.07 14.55 -1.83
C ALA A 13 5.49 14.80 -0.43
N ARG A 14 6.16 15.61 0.39
CA ARG A 14 5.75 15.92 1.77
C ARG A 14 4.70 17.03 1.87
N SER A 15 4.52 17.84 0.83
CA SER A 15 3.52 18.93 0.79
C SER A 15 2.19 18.48 0.18
N ARG A 16 1.72 17.28 0.52
CA ARG A 16 0.31 16.96 0.25
C ARG A 16 -0.52 17.62 1.35
N PRO A 17 -1.38 18.61 1.03
CA PRO A 17 -2.23 19.23 2.04
C PRO A 17 -3.05 18.14 2.72
N SER A 18 -2.92 18.05 4.04
CA SER A 18 -3.64 17.06 4.82
C SER A 18 -5.14 17.35 4.78
N VAL A 19 -5.97 16.34 5.01
CA VAL A 19 -7.43 16.53 5.11
C VAL A 19 -7.78 17.60 6.17
N GLY A 20 -6.98 17.66 7.25
CA GLY A 20 -7.12 18.69 8.28
C GLY A 20 -6.89 20.11 7.77
N PHE A 21 -5.99 20.32 6.79
CA PHE A 21 -5.79 21.63 6.18
C PHE A 21 -7.06 22.10 5.46
N PHE A 22 -7.67 21.26 4.61
CA PHE A 22 -8.90 21.62 3.90
C PHE A 22 -10.07 21.88 4.83
N TYR A 23 -10.23 21.06 5.89
CA TYR A 23 -11.25 21.28 6.91
C TYR A 23 -11.07 22.63 7.61
N SER A 24 -9.83 22.96 8.01
CA SER A 24 -9.54 24.24 8.68
C SER A 24 -9.87 25.44 7.81
N VAL A 25 -9.52 25.40 6.51
CA VAL A 25 -9.83 26.46 5.55
C VAL A 25 -11.35 26.61 5.39
N PHE A 26 -12.08 25.51 5.23
CA PHE A 26 -13.53 25.52 5.08
C PHE A 26 -14.25 26.14 6.29
N VAL A 27 -13.85 25.74 7.51
CA VAL A 27 -14.41 26.30 8.75
C VAL A 27 -14.08 27.79 8.87
N THR A 28 -12.85 28.18 8.55
CA THR A 28 -12.41 29.59 8.64
C THR A 28 -13.19 30.47 7.65
N LEU A 29 -13.40 30.02 6.41
CA LEU A 29 -14.19 30.74 5.41
C LEU A 29 -15.66 30.86 5.82
N THR A 30 -16.23 29.80 6.37
CA THR A 30 -17.62 29.81 6.86
C THR A 30 -17.77 30.77 8.03
N ALA A 31 -16.85 30.73 9.00
CA ALA A 31 -16.85 31.64 10.14
C ALA A 31 -16.69 33.10 9.71
N ALA A 32 -15.79 33.38 8.75
CA ALA A 32 -15.61 34.73 8.20
C ALA A 32 -16.88 35.25 7.50
N LEU A 33 -17.58 34.39 6.75
CA LEU A 33 -18.84 34.75 6.08
C LEU A 33 -19.95 35.08 7.09
N PHE A 34 -20.11 34.26 8.14
CA PHE A 34 -21.07 34.53 9.21
C PHE A 34 -20.73 35.79 10.01
N LEU A 35 -19.44 36.02 10.25
CA LEU A 35 -18.98 37.22 10.94
C LEU A 35 -19.25 38.48 10.09
N ALA A 36 -19.00 38.44 8.78
CA ALA A 36 -19.36 39.52 7.86
C ALA A 36 -20.88 39.77 7.82
N ALA A 37 -21.69 38.71 7.86
CA ALA A 37 -23.14 38.83 7.92
C ALA A 37 -23.64 39.51 9.22
N LEU A 38 -22.94 39.33 10.34
CA LEU A 38 -23.28 39.98 11.61
C LEU A 38 -23.02 41.50 11.62
N PHE A 39 -22.02 41.97 10.86
CA PHE A 39 -21.70 43.40 10.74
C PHE A 39 -22.56 44.15 9.71
N LEU A 40 -23.45 43.46 8.99
CA LEU A 40 -24.35 44.09 8.02
C LEU A 40 -25.67 44.46 8.66
N ASP A 41 -25.96 45.76 8.78
CA ASP A 41 -27.21 46.27 9.35
C ASP A 41 -28.43 46.05 8.45
N ASP A 42 -28.24 46.04 7.13
CA ASP A 42 -29.32 45.84 6.17
C ASP A 42 -29.73 44.35 6.06
N PRO A 43 -30.99 43.99 6.41
CA PRO A 43 -31.45 42.61 6.37
C PRO A 43 -31.46 42.01 4.94
N ALA A 44 -31.68 42.82 3.90
CA ALA A 44 -31.71 42.33 2.52
C ALA A 44 -30.31 41.91 2.05
N THR A 45 -29.31 42.74 2.30
CA THR A 45 -27.90 42.45 1.96
C THR A 45 -27.36 41.27 2.78
N ARG A 46 -27.76 41.15 4.06
CA ARG A 46 -27.41 40.01 4.91
C ARG A 46 -27.95 38.69 4.37
N ALA A 47 -29.23 38.67 3.96
CA ALA A 47 -29.85 37.47 3.38
C ALA A 47 -29.19 37.08 2.05
N ALA A 48 -28.88 38.04 1.19
CA ALA A 48 -28.20 37.80 -0.08
C ALA A 48 -26.79 37.21 0.10
N LEU A 49 -26.03 37.70 1.09
CA LEU A 49 -24.69 37.18 1.41
C LEU A 49 -24.73 35.73 1.91
N LEU A 50 -25.68 35.42 2.80
CA LEU A 50 -25.86 34.06 3.32
C LEU A 50 -26.32 33.08 2.24
N ASP A 51 -27.24 33.51 1.37
CA ASP A 51 -27.71 32.71 0.23
C ASP A 51 -26.57 32.44 -0.78
N LEU A 52 -25.77 33.45 -1.10
CA LEU A 52 -24.58 33.28 -1.93
C LEU A 52 -23.54 32.37 -1.27
N GLY A 53 -23.31 32.53 0.03
CA GLY A 53 -22.46 31.65 0.82
C GLY A 53 -22.90 30.20 0.79
N ALA A 54 -24.19 29.94 0.99
CA ALA A 54 -24.77 28.60 0.93
C ALA A 54 -24.65 27.96 -0.46
N LYS A 55 -24.89 28.75 -1.52
CA LYS A 55 -24.76 28.30 -2.92
C LYS A 55 -23.33 27.93 -3.32
N VAL A 56 -22.32 28.49 -2.65
CA VAL A 56 -20.91 28.19 -2.93
C VAL A 56 -20.37 27.10 -1.99
N LEU A 57 -20.60 27.23 -0.68
CA LEU A 57 -20.05 26.31 0.32
C LEU A 57 -20.72 24.94 0.27
N GLY A 58 -22.02 24.86 -0.06
CA GLY A 58 -22.74 23.60 -0.17
C GLY A 58 -22.15 22.65 -1.22
N PRO A 59 -22.03 23.08 -2.49
CA PRO A 59 -21.40 22.27 -3.53
C PRO A 59 -19.94 21.92 -3.25
N ILE A 60 -19.17 22.84 -2.66
CA ILE A 60 -17.77 22.57 -2.27
C ILE A 60 -17.70 21.47 -1.21
N ALA A 61 -18.54 21.55 -0.16
CA ALA A 61 -18.60 20.52 0.86
C ALA A 61 -18.99 19.15 0.28
N ALA A 62 -20.00 19.12 -0.60
CA ALA A 62 -20.42 17.90 -1.29
C ALA A 62 -19.29 17.30 -2.15
N ALA A 63 -18.57 18.14 -2.90
CA ALA A 63 -17.43 17.70 -3.71
C ALA A 63 -16.26 17.17 -2.83
N CYS A 64 -15.99 17.80 -1.69
CA CYS A 64 -14.98 17.32 -0.73
C CYS A 64 -15.34 15.95 -0.16
N VAL A 65 -16.60 15.73 0.22
CA VAL A 65 -17.07 14.42 0.72
C VAL A 65 -16.96 13.35 -0.37
N ALA A 66 -17.38 13.67 -1.60
CA ALA A 66 -17.24 12.76 -2.73
C ALA A 66 -15.77 12.42 -3.01
N TRP A 67 -14.89 13.44 -2.99
CA TRP A 67 -13.45 13.25 -3.16
C TRP A 67 -12.85 12.35 -2.07
N LEU A 68 -13.21 12.57 -0.81
CA LEU A 68 -12.75 11.74 0.31
C LEU A 68 -13.17 10.27 0.13
N GLY A 69 -14.42 10.04 -0.25
CA GLY A 69 -14.92 8.71 -0.55
C GLY A 69 -14.15 8.04 -1.69
N VAL A 70 -13.99 8.73 -2.82
CA VAL A 70 -13.26 8.22 -3.99
C VAL A 70 -11.79 7.97 -3.66
N ALA A 71 -11.12 8.91 -2.99
CA ALA A 71 -9.72 8.78 -2.63
C ALA A 71 -9.48 7.60 -1.67
N HIS A 72 -10.39 7.39 -0.71
CA HIS A 72 -10.33 6.23 0.18
C HIS A 72 -10.52 4.92 -0.59
N THR A 73 -11.53 4.85 -1.46
CA THR A 73 -11.80 3.67 -2.30
C THR A 73 -10.65 3.35 -3.24
N VAL A 74 -10.09 4.34 -3.92
CA VAL A 74 -8.94 4.15 -4.84
C VAL A 74 -7.73 3.64 -4.08
N ARG A 75 -7.44 4.22 -2.90
CA ARG A 75 -6.33 3.75 -2.06
C ARG A 75 -6.55 2.31 -1.60
N ASN A 76 -7.77 1.98 -1.16
CA ASN A 76 -8.10 0.62 -0.73
C ASN A 76 -8.02 -0.37 -1.90
N ASN A 77 -8.54 -0.01 -3.08
CA ASN A 77 -8.49 -0.87 -4.25
C ASN A 77 -7.06 -1.15 -4.69
N ARG A 78 -6.21 -0.11 -4.72
CA ARG A 78 -4.77 -0.28 -5.01
C ARG A 78 -4.10 -1.22 -4.01
N ARG A 79 -4.40 -1.09 -2.72
CA ARG A 79 -3.88 -2.02 -1.69
C ARG A 79 -4.36 -3.45 -1.95
N GLN A 80 -5.63 -3.63 -2.30
CA GLN A 80 -6.18 -4.95 -2.60
C GLN A 80 -5.57 -5.57 -3.86
N GLU A 81 -5.27 -4.78 -4.89
CA GLU A 81 -4.57 -5.25 -6.09
C GLU A 81 -3.16 -5.73 -5.75
N VAL A 82 -2.38 -4.94 -5.00
CA VAL A 82 -1.05 -5.34 -4.53
C VAL A 82 -1.12 -6.63 -3.70
N LEU A 83 -2.10 -6.74 -2.80
CA LEU A 83 -2.25 -7.95 -1.97
C LEU A 83 -2.62 -9.18 -2.79
N LYS A 84 -3.44 -9.03 -3.84
CA LYS A 84 -3.80 -10.12 -4.75
C LYS A 84 -2.59 -10.61 -5.55
N GLU A 85 -1.80 -9.68 -6.07
CA GLU A 85 -0.55 -9.99 -6.78
C GLU A 85 0.44 -10.68 -5.84
N TRP A 86 0.56 -10.19 -4.61
CA TRP A 86 1.37 -10.81 -3.57
C TRP A 86 0.95 -12.25 -3.28
N HIS A 87 -0.35 -12.52 -3.01
CA HIS A 87 -0.85 -13.88 -2.82
C HIS A 87 -0.58 -14.80 -4.01
N ALA A 88 -0.73 -14.30 -5.24
CA ALA A 88 -0.45 -15.09 -6.44
C ALA A 88 1.05 -15.45 -6.53
N ASN A 89 1.93 -14.51 -6.21
CA ASN A 89 3.38 -14.73 -6.20
C ASN A 89 3.81 -15.70 -5.10
N VAL A 90 3.25 -15.57 -3.89
CA VAL A 90 3.51 -16.49 -2.77
C VAL A 90 3.05 -17.91 -3.12
N ARG A 91 1.86 -18.05 -3.73
CA ARG A 91 1.39 -19.35 -4.21
C ARG A 91 2.35 -19.96 -5.23
N TRP A 92 2.82 -19.18 -6.19
CA TRP A 92 3.76 -19.66 -7.20
C TRP A 92 5.12 -20.04 -6.57
N ALA A 93 5.60 -19.28 -5.59
CA ALA A 93 6.80 -19.60 -4.82
C ALA A 93 6.65 -20.91 -4.05
N ALA A 94 5.49 -21.15 -3.44
CA ALA A 94 5.18 -22.41 -2.76
C ALA A 94 5.10 -23.59 -3.74
N GLU A 95 4.50 -23.40 -4.93
CA GLU A 95 4.48 -24.42 -5.99
C GLU A 95 5.89 -24.80 -6.45
N LEU A 96 6.81 -23.82 -6.56
CA LEU A 96 8.23 -24.07 -6.84
C LEU A 96 8.92 -24.92 -5.77
N CYS A 97 8.57 -24.70 -4.50
CA CYS A 97 9.12 -25.48 -3.39
C CYS A 97 8.63 -26.94 -3.38
N LEU A 98 7.44 -27.19 -3.92
CA LEU A 98 6.83 -28.53 -3.95
C LEU A 98 7.24 -29.39 -5.15
N ASP A 99 7.92 -28.83 -6.15
CA ASP A 99 8.26 -29.53 -7.40
C ASP A 99 9.39 -30.58 -7.24
N GLY A 100 10.00 -30.69 -6.05
CA GLY A 100 10.96 -31.75 -5.70
C GLY A 100 12.36 -31.61 -6.29
N SER A 101 12.63 -30.57 -7.08
CA SER A 101 13.99 -30.26 -7.57
C SER A 101 14.67 -29.24 -6.67
N GLU A 102 15.90 -29.54 -6.23
CA GLU A 102 16.67 -28.69 -5.30
C GLU A 102 16.85 -27.25 -5.82
N GLN A 103 17.12 -27.10 -7.12
CA GLN A 103 17.27 -25.80 -7.76
C GLN A 103 15.98 -24.96 -7.71
N ARG A 104 14.80 -25.60 -7.84
CA ARG A 104 13.51 -24.89 -7.75
C ARG A 104 13.10 -24.63 -6.31
N LEU A 105 13.46 -25.49 -5.37
CA LEU A 105 13.32 -25.17 -3.95
C LEU A 105 14.08 -23.89 -3.60
N LEU A 106 15.39 -23.85 -3.89
CA LEU A 106 16.22 -22.69 -3.54
C LEU A 106 15.68 -21.41 -4.18
N LEU A 107 15.18 -21.52 -5.42
CA LEU A 107 14.51 -20.41 -6.10
C LEU A 107 13.20 -20.00 -5.39
N GLY A 108 12.38 -20.97 -4.98
CA GLY A 108 11.12 -20.73 -4.27
C GLY A 108 11.33 -20.09 -2.91
N VAL A 109 12.30 -20.58 -2.12
CA VAL A 109 12.69 -20.00 -0.83
C VAL A 109 13.23 -18.58 -1.01
N GLY A 110 14.13 -18.36 -1.97
CA GLY A 110 14.64 -17.02 -2.25
C GLY A 110 13.56 -16.04 -2.73
N LEU A 111 12.53 -16.54 -3.42
CA LEU A 111 11.39 -15.72 -3.82
C LEU A 111 10.48 -15.38 -2.63
N LEU A 112 10.24 -16.32 -1.72
CA LEU A 112 9.49 -16.08 -0.48
C LEU A 112 10.17 -15.01 0.39
N ASP A 113 11.49 -15.10 0.58
CA ASP A 113 12.29 -14.10 1.32
C ASP A 113 12.24 -12.70 0.66
N ALA A 114 12.30 -12.65 -0.67
CA ALA A 114 12.15 -11.39 -1.40
C ALA A 114 10.73 -10.79 -1.28
N LEU A 115 9.69 -11.63 -1.22
CA LEU A 115 8.31 -11.21 -1.07
C LEU A 115 8.01 -10.70 0.35
N ASP A 116 8.68 -11.21 1.37
CA ASP A 116 8.50 -10.79 2.77
C ASP A 116 8.94 -9.34 3.03
N ASN A 117 9.94 -8.87 2.28
CA ASN A 117 10.50 -7.52 2.39
C ASN A 117 9.66 -6.43 1.68
N HIS A 118 8.43 -6.71 1.25
CA HIS A 118 7.62 -5.76 0.48
C HIS A 118 7.06 -4.63 1.37
N PRO A 119 7.25 -3.34 1.01
CA PRO A 119 6.95 -2.20 1.89
C PRO A 119 5.46 -1.95 2.18
N ASP A 120 4.57 -2.56 1.39
CA ASP A 120 3.12 -2.44 1.56
C ASP A 120 2.48 -3.61 2.34
N LEU A 121 3.28 -4.58 2.83
CA LEU A 121 2.78 -5.68 3.67
C LEU A 121 2.61 -5.25 5.13
N GLU A 122 1.63 -5.85 5.80
CA GLU A 122 1.44 -5.69 7.24
C GLU A 122 1.92 -6.96 7.98
N GLU A 123 1.95 -6.88 9.30
CA GLU A 123 2.44 -7.94 10.20
C GLU A 123 1.78 -9.32 9.98
N PRO A 124 0.47 -9.43 9.67
CA PRO A 124 -0.16 -10.73 9.41
C PRO A 124 0.37 -11.43 8.15
N GLU A 125 0.68 -10.67 7.10
CA GLU A 125 1.18 -11.22 5.84
C GLU A 125 2.62 -11.71 5.97
N GLN A 126 3.46 -11.01 6.75
CA GLN A 126 4.82 -11.43 7.06
C GLN A 126 4.83 -12.72 7.88
N ALA A 127 4.00 -12.77 8.93
CA ALA A 127 3.85 -13.97 9.76
C ALA A 127 3.38 -15.21 8.97
N PHE A 128 2.65 -15.01 7.86
CA PHE A 128 2.25 -16.09 6.97
C PHE A 128 3.45 -16.66 6.17
N ILE A 129 4.33 -15.80 5.65
CA ILE A 129 5.55 -16.26 4.96
C ILE A 129 6.48 -16.96 5.95
N ASP A 130 6.67 -16.41 7.15
CA ASP A 130 7.48 -17.03 8.21
C ASP A 130 7.01 -18.45 8.52
N ALA A 131 5.70 -18.63 8.74
CA ALA A 131 5.13 -19.95 9.00
C ALA A 131 5.29 -20.92 7.81
N ALA A 132 5.24 -20.43 6.58
CA ALA A 132 5.45 -21.24 5.38
C ALA A 132 6.93 -21.67 5.24
N LEU A 133 7.87 -20.75 5.49
CA LEU A 133 9.31 -21.03 5.45
C LEU A 133 9.72 -21.99 6.57
N ASP A 134 9.19 -21.83 7.78
CA ASP A 134 9.41 -22.73 8.90
C ASP A 134 8.95 -24.16 8.58
N GLY A 135 7.75 -24.30 7.99
CA GLY A 135 7.23 -25.61 7.58
C GLY A 135 8.07 -26.27 6.47
N ILE A 136 8.59 -25.49 5.52
CA ILE A 136 9.52 -25.99 4.50
C ILE A 136 10.83 -26.43 5.16
N ALA A 137 11.39 -25.62 6.06
CA ALA A 137 12.62 -25.95 6.77
C ALA A 137 12.48 -27.23 7.60
N GLU A 138 11.37 -27.40 8.32
CA GLU A 138 11.08 -28.60 9.10
C GLU A 138 10.97 -29.84 8.21
N ALA A 139 10.24 -29.76 7.09
CA ALA A 139 10.15 -30.85 6.11
C ALA A 139 11.52 -31.19 5.50
N TYR A 140 12.38 -30.20 5.25
CA TYR A 140 13.75 -30.41 4.78
C TYR A 140 14.64 -31.09 5.82
N LEU A 141 14.46 -30.79 7.10
CA LEU A 141 15.19 -31.43 8.20
C LEU A 141 14.73 -32.88 8.42
N GLU A 142 13.42 -33.14 8.37
CA GLU A 142 12.86 -34.49 8.52
C GLU A 142 13.17 -35.42 7.34
N SER A 143 13.20 -34.89 6.12
CA SER A 143 13.41 -35.68 4.90
C SER A 143 14.85 -36.18 4.70
N GLY A 144 15.82 -35.70 5.50
CA GLY A 144 17.18 -36.24 5.58
C GLY A 144 17.77 -36.63 4.22
N PHE A 145 18.16 -35.65 3.40
CA PHE A 145 18.75 -35.88 2.08
C PHE A 145 19.98 -36.81 2.14
N VAL A 146 19.71 -38.10 1.97
CA VAL A 146 20.61 -39.13 1.46
C VAL A 146 20.55 -39.01 -0.05
N GLY A 147 21.61 -38.45 -0.64
CA GLY A 147 21.72 -38.27 -2.08
C GLY A 147 23.09 -37.79 -2.53
N TYR A 148 24.15 -38.22 -1.84
CA TYR A 148 25.47 -38.25 -2.48
C TYR A 148 25.46 -39.40 -3.49
N ASP A 149 25.54 -39.02 -4.75
CA ASP A 149 25.77 -39.87 -5.91
C ASP A 149 27.11 -40.62 -5.70
N GLU A 150 27.02 -41.86 -5.22
CA GLU A 150 28.14 -42.78 -5.23
C GLU A 150 28.41 -43.16 -6.68
N GLY A 151 29.45 -42.53 -7.24
CA GLY A 151 30.40 -43.21 -8.10
C GLY A 151 29.79 -43.92 -9.29
N GLN A 152 29.65 -43.20 -10.39
CA GLN A 152 29.66 -43.74 -11.73
C GLN A 152 30.95 -44.58 -11.95
N GLU A 153 30.94 -45.84 -11.49
CA GLU A 153 31.83 -46.90 -11.97
C GLU A 153 31.41 -47.24 -13.40
N ARG A 154 31.78 -46.34 -14.31
CA ARG A 154 31.99 -46.66 -15.71
C ARG A 154 33.50 -46.80 -15.89
N SER A 155 34.09 -47.86 -15.32
CA SER A 155 35.37 -48.36 -15.82
C SER A 155 35.05 -49.33 -16.95
N ASP A 156 35.11 -48.79 -18.16
CA ASP A 156 35.36 -49.58 -19.35
C ASP A 156 36.62 -50.44 -19.13
N THR A 157 36.49 -51.75 -19.27
CA THR A 157 37.62 -52.59 -19.66
C THR A 157 37.17 -53.56 -20.75
N PRO A 158 37.85 -53.60 -21.91
CA PRO A 158 37.68 -54.62 -22.94
C PRO A 158 38.26 -55.99 -22.52
#